data_AF-A0A9D5UVI2-F1
#
_entry.id   AF-A0A9D5UVI2-F1
#
_cell.length_a   1.000
_cell.length_b   1.000
_cell.length_c   1.000
_cell.angle_alpha   90.00
_cell.angle_beta   90.00
_cell.angle_gamma   90.00
#
_symmetry.space_group_name_H-M   'P 1'
#
loop_
_entity.id
_entity.type
_entity.pdbx_description
1 polymer ?
#
loop_
_entity_poly.entity_id
_entity_poly.type
_entity_poly.pdbx_seq_one_letter_code
_entity_poly.pdbx_strand_id
1 'polypeptide(L)' 'MGIFSGWHWIIVLLIVLVVFGAGKLPNVMRDLGRGVKSFKEALNDNKEPEAVVEPSVTPRPTIEGEVKKNV' A
#
# COMPACT_ATOMS: atom_id res chain seq x y z
N MET A 1 23.82 17.78 -25.54
CA MET A 1 24.07 16.35 -25.80
C MET A 1 23.74 15.55 -24.53
N GLY A 2 22.45 15.47 -24.15
CA GLY A 2 22.04 15.07 -22.81
C GLY A 2 21.18 13.81 -22.82
N ILE A 3 21.82 12.64 -22.68
CA ILE A 3 21.17 11.34 -22.49
C ILE A 3 20.42 11.21 -21.14
N PHE A 4 20.50 12.22 -20.27
CA PHE A 4 19.86 12.25 -18.95
C PHE A 4 18.56 13.06 -18.90
N SER A 5 18.04 13.53 -20.04
CA SER A 5 16.73 14.18 -20.07
C SER A 5 15.66 13.16 -19.64
N GLY A 6 14.83 13.52 -18.66
CA GLY A 6 13.83 12.65 -18.01
C GLY A 6 12.89 11.91 -18.98
N TRP A 7 12.85 12.32 -20.24
CA TRP A 7 12.22 11.58 -21.34
C TRP A 7 12.74 10.14 -21.51
N HIS A 8 14.03 9.89 -21.27
CA HIS A 8 14.60 8.53 -21.34
C HIS A 8 14.00 7.61 -20.29
N TRP A 9 13.78 8.11 -19.07
CA TRP A 9 13.20 7.32 -17.98
C TRP A 9 11.77 6.86 -18.30
N ILE A 10 10.99 7.67 -19.01
CA ILE A 10 9.66 7.30 -19.49
C ILE A 10 9.74 6.17 -20.53
N ILE A 11 10.67 6.25 -21.49
CA ILE A 11 10.90 5.20 -22.49
C ILE A 11 11.32 3.89 -21.83
N VAL A 12 12.23 3.94 -20.86
CA VAL A 12 12.71 2.74 -20.15
C VAL A 12 11.58 2.10 -19.37
N LEU A 13 10.76 2.90 -18.68
CA LEU A 13 9.60 2.40 -17.94
C LEU A 13 8.58 1.70 -18.86
N LEU A 14 8.36 2.25 -20.05
CA LEU A 14 7.49 1.65 -21.07
C LEU A 14 8.01 0.27 -21.51
N ILE A 15 9.31 0.17 -21.83
CA ILE A 15 9.92 -1.10 -22.27
C ILE A 15 9.84 -2.15 -21.17
N VAL A 16 10.15 -1.78 -19.93
CA VAL A 16 10.04 -2.69 -18.78
C VAL A 16 8.61 -3.17 -18.61
N LEU A 17 7.61 -2.30 -18.76
CA LEU A 17 6.20 -2.68 -18.67
C LEU A 17 5.77 -3.64 -19.79
N VAL A 18 6.33 -3.50 -20.99
CA VAL A 18 6.06 -4.42 -22.11
C VAL A 18 6.70 -5.79 -21.89
N VAL A 19 7.95 -5.83 -21.43
CA VAL A 19 8.69 -7.09 -21.19
C VAL A 19 8.11 -7.87 -20.00
N PHE A 20 7.81 -7.17 -18.90
CA PHE A 20 7.23 -7.79 -17.72
C PHE A 20 5.70 -7.97 -17.83
N GLY A 21 5.04 -7.17 -18.65
CA GLY A 21 3.58 -7.12 -18.77
C GLY A 21 2.91 -6.37 -17.60
N ALA A 22 1.73 -5.79 -17.87
CA ALA A 22 0.96 -5.01 -16.90
C ALA A 22 0.48 -5.82 -15.67
N GLY A 23 0.48 -7.16 -15.74
CA GLY A 23 0.05 -8.03 -14.64
C GLY A 23 1.17 -8.41 -13.66
N LYS A 24 2.43 -8.46 -14.09
CA LYS A 24 3.54 -8.87 -13.22
C LYS A 24 3.99 -7.73 -12.33
N LEU A 25 4.18 -6.53 -12.89
CA LEU A 25 4.69 -5.37 -12.14
C LEU A 25 3.88 -5.04 -10.87
N PRO A 26 2.52 -4.98 -10.90
CA PRO A 26 1.73 -4.70 -9.71
C PRO A 26 1.76 -5.83 -8.67
N ASN A 27 1.92 -7.09 -9.10
CA ASN A 27 2.00 -8.22 -8.17
C ASN A 27 3.32 -8.20 -7.40
N VAL A 28 4.46 -7.98 -8.08
CA VAL A 28 5.75 -7.87 -7.40
C VAL A 28 5.81 -6.62 -6.54
N MET A 29 5.30 -5.48 -7.02
CA MET A 29 5.20 -4.25 -6.24
C MET A 29 4.31 -4.42 -5.00
N ARG A 30 3.24 -5.24 -5.06
CA ARG A 30 2.38 -5.51 -3.90
C ARG A 30 3.11 -6.32 -2.83
N ASP A 31 3.89 -7.32 -3.23
CA ASP A 31 4.66 -8.13 -2.30
C ASP A 31 5.81 -7.34 -1.67
N LEU A 32 6.54 -6.58 -2.49
CA LEU A 32 7.58 -5.66 -2.02
C LEU A 32 7.00 -4.53 -1.15
N GLY A 33 5.86 -3.97 -1.55
CA GLY A 33 5.18 -2.88 -0.85
C GLY A 33 4.70 -3.28 0.54
N ARG A 34 4.23 -4.52 0.71
CA ARG A 34 3.88 -5.06 2.03
C ARG A 34 5.10 -5.16 2.94
N GLY A 35 6.22 -5.70 2.45
CA GLY A 35 7.46 -5.79 3.22
C GLY A 35 8.02 -4.41 3.61
N VAL A 36 8.03 -3.46 2.67
CA VAL A 36 8.48 -2.07 2.92
C VAL A 36 7.54 -1.35 3.90
N LYS A 37 6.21 -1.58 3.83
CA LYS A 37 5.23 -1.01 4.78
C LYS A 37 5.49 -1.50 6.20
N SER A 38 5.63 -2.81 6.40
CA SER A 38 5.92 -3.39 7.72
C SER A 38 7.29 -2.97 8.25
N PHE A 39 8.29 -2.81 7.38
CA PHE A 39 9.60 -2.28 7.77
C PHE A 39 9.49 -0.82 8.23
N LYS A 40 8.71 0.00 7.52
CA LYS A 40 8.46 1.40 7.89
C LYS A 40 7.67 1.51 9.19
N GLU A 41 6.65 0.67 9.39
CA GLU A 41 5.88 0.57 10.64
C GLU A 41 6.81 0.20 11.80
N ALA A 42 7.62 -0.85 11.68
CA ALA A 42 8.57 -1.25 12.71
C ALA A 42 9.62 -0.17 13.05
N LEU A 43 10.08 0.61 12.06
CA LEU A 43 10.98 1.74 12.29
C LEU A 43 10.30 2.92 13.00
N ASN A 44 9.01 3.15 12.74
CA ASN A 44 8.22 4.21 13.37
C ASN A 44 7.76 3.82 14.79
N ASP A 45 7.42 2.54 15.01
CA ASP A 45 7.04 2.00 16.33
C ASP A 45 8.21 2.07 17.34
N ASN A 46 9.46 2.07 16.86
CA ASN A 46 10.63 2.31 17.71
C ASN A 46 10.83 3.80 18.09
N LYS A 47 10.01 4.72 17.56
CA LYS A 47 10.20 6.17 17.72
C LYS A 47 9.04 6.88 18.43
N GLU A 48 7.88 6.26 18.59
CA GLU A 48 6.72 6.80 19.33
C GLU A 48 5.90 5.69 20.02
N PRO A 49 5.47 5.86 21.29
CA PRO A 49 4.44 5.01 21.87
C PRO A 49 3.05 5.39 21.33
N GLU A 50 2.41 4.42 20.69
CA GLU A 50 0.97 4.32 20.40
C GLU A 50 0.32 5.34 19.43
N ALA A 51 0.03 4.87 18.20
CA ALA A 51 -1.26 5.08 17.55
C ALA A 51 -1.42 4.12 16.35
N VAL A 52 -1.85 2.89 16.61
CA VAL A 52 -2.36 1.99 15.57
C VAL A 52 -3.66 2.59 15.03
N VAL A 53 -3.60 3.24 13.87
CA VAL A 53 -4.78 3.50 13.04
C VAL A 53 -4.72 2.55 11.86
N GLU A 54 -5.38 1.41 12.00
CA GLU A 54 -5.74 0.56 10.87
C GLU A 54 -6.72 1.31 9.95
N PRO A 55 -6.44 1.47 8.64
CA PRO A 55 -7.49 1.67 7.67
C PRO A 55 -7.85 0.28 7.11
N SER A 56 -8.45 -0.57 7.94
CA SER A 56 -9.24 -1.69 7.45
C SER A 56 -10.58 -1.14 6.98
N VAL A 57 -10.68 -0.88 5.68
CA VAL A 57 -11.97 -0.68 5.01
C VAL A 57 -12.69 -2.03 5.03
N THR A 58 -13.47 -2.26 6.07
CA THR A 58 -14.68 -3.09 6.00
C THR A 58 -15.85 -2.15 6.31
N PRO A 59 -16.75 -1.87 5.35
CA PRO A 59 -18.01 -1.22 5.65
C PRO A 59 -18.78 -2.13 6.61
N ARG A 60 -18.77 -1.83 7.91
CA ARG A 60 -19.67 -2.46 8.88
C ARG A 60 -21.12 -2.13 8.44
N PRO A 61 -21.98 -3.12 8.18
CA PRO A 61 -23.42 -2.87 8.20
C PRO A 61 -23.79 -2.56 9.66
N THR A 62 -24.10 -1.30 9.93
CA THR A 62 -24.88 -0.88 11.08
C THR A 62 -26.21 -1.63 11.06
N ILE A 63 -26.39 -2.60 11.97
CA ILE A 63 -27.66 -2.92 12.67
C ILE A 63 -27.36 -3.87 13.85
N GLU A 64 -26.69 -3.38 14.89
CA GLU A 64 -26.84 -3.96 16.24
C GLU A 64 -28.11 -3.38 16.86
N GLY A 65 -29.24 -3.99 16.53
CA GLY A 65 -30.48 -3.84 17.30
C GLY A 65 -30.43 -4.76 18.51
N GLU A 66 -29.64 -4.44 19.53
CA GLU A 66 -29.75 -5.05 20.86
C GLU A 66 -29.36 -4.05 21.97
N VAL A 67 -30.25 -3.10 22.26
CA VAL A 67 -30.31 -2.43 23.57
C VAL A 67 -31.77 -2.27 24.00
N LYS A 68 -32.29 -3.25 24.74
CA LYS A 68 -32.87 -3.01 26.09
C LYS A 68 -33.34 -4.30 26.74
N LYS A 69 -32.52 -4.77 27.69
CA LYS A 69 -32.91 -5.62 28.80
C LYS A 69 -33.63 -4.76 29.85
N ASN A 70 -34.87 -5.13 30.16
CA ASN A 70 -35.54 -5.16 31.47
C ASN A 70 -35.09 -4.16 32.57
N VAL A 71 -35.95 -3.18 32.89
CA VAL A 71 -36.40 -2.78 34.24
C VAL A 71 -37.83 -2.26 34.11
#